data_AF-A0A1W9LZ86-F1
#
_entry.id   AF-A0A1W9LZ86-F1
#
_cell.length_a   1.000
_cell.length_b   1.000
_cell.length_c   1.000
_cell.angle_alpha   90.00
_cell.angle_beta   90.00
_cell.angle_gamma   90.00
#
_symmetry.space_group_name_H-M   'P 1'
#
loop_
_entity.id
_entity.type
_entity.pdbx_description
1 polymer ?
#
loop_
_entity_poly.entity_id
_entity_poly.type
_entity_poly.pdbx_seq_one_letter_code
_entity_poly.pdbx_strand_id
1 'polypeptide(L)' 'MKQIILGTAGHIDHGKTSLIKALTGVNTDRLKEEQERGITIELGFADLDLP' A
#
# COMPACT_ATOMS: atom_id res chain seq x y z
N MET A 1 -11.88 -20.65 1.65
CA MET A 1 -10.53 -20.21 1.23
C MET A 1 -9.80 -19.65 2.43
N LYS A 2 -8.49 -19.87 2.54
CA LYS A 2 -7.69 -19.39 3.67
C LYS A 2 -7.40 -17.89 3.45
N GLN A 3 -7.76 -17.06 4.41
CA GLN A 3 -7.45 -15.64 4.42
C GLN A 3 -6.06 -15.44 5.06
N ILE A 4 -5.22 -14.60 4.47
CA ILE A 4 -3.88 -14.30 4.97
C ILE A 4 -3.75 -12.78 5.07
N ILE A 5 -3.28 -12.29 6.22
CA ILE A 5 -2.96 -10.87 6.43
C ILE A 5 -1.44 -10.72 6.29
N LEU A 6 -1.01 -9.90 5.32
CA LEU A 6 0.40 -9.53 5.13
C LEU A 6 0.59 -8.04 5.47
N GLY A 7 1.64 -7.74 6.23
CA GLY A 7 2.11 -6.38 6.43
C GLY A 7 3.36 -6.10 5.59
N THR A 8 3.38 -5.00 4.86
CA THR A 8 4.59 -4.53 4.15
C THR A 8 5.40 -3.58 5.02
N ALA A 9 6.67 -3.92 5.25
CA ALA A 9 7.63 -3.07 5.96
C ALA A 9 8.80 -2.69 5.06
N GLY A 10 9.54 -1.64 5.42
CA GLY A 10 10.71 -1.17 4.66
C GLY A 10 11.00 0.31 4.89
N HIS A 11 12.21 0.73 4.50
CA HIS A 11 12.69 2.12 4.67
C HIS A 11 11.82 3.13 3.90
N ILE A 12 11.85 4.40 4.33
CA ILE A 12 11.15 5.49 3.62
C ILE A 12 11.61 5.54 2.15
N ASP A 13 10.69 5.85 1.25
CA ASP A 13 10.91 5.93 -0.20
C ASP A 13 11.39 4.66 -0.92
N HIS A 14 11.39 3.50 -0.26
CA HIS A 14 11.67 2.21 -0.92
C HIS A 14 10.47 1.63 -1.71
N GLY A 15 9.50 2.46 -2.06
CA GLY A 15 8.43 2.10 -3.00
C GLY A 15 7.38 1.12 -2.48
N LYS A 16 7.17 1.01 -1.16
CA LYS A 16 6.16 0.12 -0.57
C LYS A 16 4.75 0.37 -1.13
N THR A 17 4.29 1.63 -1.12
CA THR A 17 2.99 2.03 -1.68
C THR A 17 2.89 1.72 -3.18
N SER A 18 3.96 1.99 -3.93
CA SER A 18 4.03 1.67 -5.36
C SER A 18 3.93 0.17 -5.63
N LEU A 19 4.58 -0.66 -4.82
CA LEU A 19 4.51 -2.12 -4.91
C LEU A 19 3.09 -2.61 -4.65
N ILE A 20 2.43 -2.13 -3.59
CA ILE A 20 1.04 -2.49 -3.29
C ILE A 20 0.15 -2.13 -4.47
N LYS A 21 0.23 -0.89 -4.97
CA LYS A 21 -0.55 -0.43 -6.12
C LYS A 21 -0.32 -1.27 -7.37
N ALA A 22 0.93 -1.70 -7.62
CA ALA A 22 1.24 -2.56 -8.76
C ALA A 22 0.65 -3.97 -8.63
N LEU A 23 0.56 -4.51 -7.41
CA LEU A 23 0.02 -5.84 -7.14
C LEU A 23 -1.51 -5.85 -7.09
N THR A 24 -2.12 -4.86 -6.45
CA THR A 24 -3.55 -4.86 -6.12
C THR A 24 -4.37 -3.88 -6.95
N GLY A 25 -3.72 -2.94 -7.63
CA GLY A 25 -4.40 -1.80 -8.27
C GLY A 25 -4.86 -0.71 -7.28
N VAL A 26 -4.74 -0.94 -5.98
CA VAL A 26 -5.23 -0.03 -4.94
C VAL A 26 -4.14 0.97 -4.56
N ASN A 27 -4.44 2.27 -4.67
CA ASN A 27 -3.59 3.30 -4.11
C ASN A 27 -3.89 3.48 -2.62
N THR A 28 -2.93 3.18 -1.76
CA THR A 28 -3.09 3.27 -0.31
C THR A 28 -2.88 4.68 0.24
N ASP A 29 -2.16 5.55 -0.48
CA ASP A 29 -1.99 6.96 -0.11
C ASP A 29 -3.26 7.75 -0.50
N ARG A 30 -4.27 7.70 0.37
CA ARG A 30 -5.62 8.23 0.12
C ARG A 30 -5.78 9.67 0.56
N LEU A 31 -4.93 10.16 1.47
CA LEU A 31 -4.98 11.53 1.94
C LEU A 31 -4.33 12.45 0.90
N LYS A 32 -4.92 13.63 0.71
CA LYS A 32 -4.35 14.66 -0.17
C LYS A 32 -2.92 15.02 0.27
N GLU A 33 -2.68 15.10 1.57
CA GLU A 33 -1.37 15.41 2.15
C GLU A 33 -0.32 14.32 1.85
N GLU A 34 -0.69 13.04 1.86
CA GLU A 34 0.23 11.95 1.49
C GLU A 34 0.71 12.09 0.05
N GLN A 35 -0.21 12.42 -0.86
CA GLN A 35 0.09 12.61 -2.28
C GLN A 35 0.91 13.89 -2.53
N GLU A 36 0.59 14.99 -1.83
CA GLU A 36 1.33 16.24 -1.96
C GLU A 36 2.76 16.15 -1.42
N ARG A 37 2.96 15.37 -0.35
CA ARG A 37 4.26 15.23 0.33
C ARG A 37 5.07 14.02 -0.16
N GLY A 38 4.45 13.09 -0.87
CA GLY A 38 5.08 11.84 -1.30
C GLY A 38 5.44 10.89 -0.15
N ILE A 39 4.74 10.98 0.99
CA ILE A 39 4.97 10.13 2.16
C ILE A 39 3.66 9.52 2.64
N THR A 40 3.69 8.26 3.05
CA THR A 40 2.56 7.61 3.73
C THR A 40 2.48 8.09 5.18
N ILE A 41 1.29 8.54 5.60
CA ILE A 41 1.04 9.13 6.92
C ILE A 41 0.22 8.17 7.77
N GLU A 42 -0.70 7.41 7.16
CA GLU A 42 -1.54 6.44 7.86
C GLU A 42 -1.44 5.02 7.29
N LEU A 43 -1.99 4.05 8.02
CA LEU A 43 -1.99 2.66 7.55
C LEU A 43 -2.96 2.49 6.38
N GLY A 44 -2.42 2.00 5.27
CA GLY A 44 -3.18 1.59 4.09
C GLY A 44 -3.54 0.11 4.09
N PHE A 45 -4.66 -0.21 3.45
CA PHE A 45 -5.14 -1.59 3.27
C PHE A 45 -5.51 -1.83 1.81
N ALA A 46 -5.19 -3.01 1.31
CA ALA A 46 -5.56 -3.47 -0.02
C ALA A 46 -5.76 -4.98 -0.01
N ASP A 47 -6.73 -5.45 -0.78
CA ASP A 47 -6.98 -6.86 -1.05
C ASP A 47 -6.27 -7.32 -2.34
N LEU A 48 -5.93 -8.61 -2.40
CA LEU A 48 -5.37 -9.26 -3.57
C LEU A 48 -5.98 -10.65 -3.70
N ASP A 49 -6.86 -10.80 -4.69
CA ASP A 49 -7.37 -12.11 -5.08
C ASP A 49 -6.40 -12.78 -6.05
N LEU A 50 -5.88 -13.94 -5.65
CA LEU A 50 -5.07 -14.79 -6.50
C LEU A 50 -5.98 -15.82 -7.21
N PRO A 51 -5.64 -16.22 -8.45
CA PRO A 51 -6.42 -17.19 -9.23
C PRO A 51 -6.53 -18.57 -8.57
#